data_AF-A0A239AMU7-F1
#
_entry.id   AF-A0A239AMU7-F1
#
_cell.length_a   1.000
_cell.length_b   1.000
_cell.length_c   1.000
_cell.angle_alpha   90.00
_cell.angle_beta   90.00
_cell.angle_gamma   90.00
#
_symmetry.space_group_name_H-M   'P 1'
#
loop_
_entity.id
_entity.type
_entity.pdbx_description
1 polymer ?
#
loop_
_entity_poly.entity_id
_entity_poly.type
_entity_poly.pdbx_seq_one_letter_code
_entity_poly.pdbx_strand_id
1 'polypeptide(L)'
;MRNIEKLIKQIIPPPTREEREGFTNDKIIAGLNKEEFLSVEKRLIQELEENDDLLIGQTLVEMKSENALPVLSRRLKKKDSHFEKITWAALINDLKKGDPEMEEIAFEAFEKLEFIYAVQGSIFMDLIKFNSPRINKRIEKFVDHKYDLVAIHAKAVLNNNGYDSKKWWEIWK
;
A
#
# COMPACT_ATOMS: atom_id res chain seq x y z
N MET A 1 9.30 -23.56 17.19
CA MET A 1 8.83 -23.17 15.85
C MET A 1 7.33 -23.36 15.78
N ARG A 2 6.57 -22.31 15.46
CA ARG A 2 5.12 -22.39 15.29
C ARG A 2 4.77 -23.18 14.02
N ASN A 3 3.52 -23.64 13.94
CA ASN A 3 2.99 -24.23 12.71
C ASN A 3 2.80 -23.13 11.65
N ILE A 4 3.49 -23.26 10.51
CA ILE A 4 3.51 -22.22 9.46
C ILE A 4 2.12 -21.99 8.86
N GLU A 5 1.34 -23.03 8.59
CA GLU A 5 -0.01 -22.88 8.03
C GLU A 5 -0.94 -22.11 8.97
N LYS A 6 -0.84 -22.35 10.29
CA LYS A 6 -1.58 -21.57 11.28
C LYS A 6 -1.11 -20.12 11.31
N LEU A 7 0.20 -19.90 11.20
CA LEU A 7 0.80 -18.58 11.21
C LEU A 7 0.38 -17.75 9.98
N ILE A 8 0.37 -18.36 8.80
CA ILE A 8 -0.09 -17.70 7.56
C ILE A 8 -1.54 -17.26 7.69
N LYS A 9 -2.43 -18.10 8.20
CA LYS A 9 -3.84 -17.72 8.45
C LYS A 9 -4.02 -16.60 9.47
N GLN A 10 -3.08 -16.45 10.40
CA GLN A 10 -3.08 -15.34 11.35
C GLN A 10 -2.54 -14.05 10.73
N ILE A 11 -1.60 -14.14 9.79
CA ILE A 11 -0.99 -13.00 9.12
C ILE A 11 -1.88 -12.48 7.99
N ILE A 12 -2.51 -13.39 7.24
CA ILE A 12 -3.41 -13.13 6.13
C ILE A 12 -4.75 -13.81 6.45
N PRO A 13 -5.65 -13.13 7.19
CA PRO A 13 -6.99 -13.64 7.43
C PRO A 13 -7.80 -13.70 6.12
N PRO A 14 -8.96 -14.39 6.10
CA PRO A 14 -9.80 -14.51 4.90
C PRO A 14 -10.12 -13.15 4.25
N PRO A 15 -10.32 -13.09 2.92
CA PRO A 15 -10.59 -11.84 2.19
C PRO A 15 -12.04 -11.37 2.34
N THR A 16 -12.53 -11.32 3.58
CA THR A 16 -13.84 -10.77 3.92
C THR A 16 -13.66 -9.45 4.67
N ARG A 17 -14.69 -8.60 4.61
CA ARG A 17 -14.66 -7.32 5.31
C ARG A 17 -14.58 -7.53 6.82
N GLU A 18 -15.36 -8.47 7.34
CA GLU A 18 -15.47 -8.77 8.77
C GLU A 18 -14.13 -9.21 9.39
N GLU A 19 -13.32 -9.93 8.61
CA GLU A 19 -12.02 -10.44 9.07
C GLU A 19 -10.88 -9.43 8.89
N ARG A 20 -11.03 -8.46 7.97
CA ARG A 20 -9.94 -7.54 7.58
C ARG A 20 -10.14 -6.09 7.99
N GLU A 21 -11.36 -5.66 8.29
CA GLU A 21 -11.63 -4.28 8.72
C GLU A 21 -10.94 -4.00 10.06
N GLY A 22 -9.97 -3.08 10.06
CA GLY A 22 -9.15 -2.76 11.23
C GLY A 22 -8.10 -3.80 11.61
N PHE A 23 -7.90 -4.84 10.79
CA PHE A 23 -6.88 -5.86 11.02
C PHE A 23 -5.46 -5.30 10.83
N THR A 24 -4.53 -5.74 11.69
CA THR A 24 -3.09 -5.47 11.56
C THR A 24 -2.33 -6.73 11.95
N ASN A 25 -1.24 -7.03 11.23
CA ASN A 25 -0.37 -8.18 11.51
C ASN A 25 0.99 -7.78 12.10
N ASP A 26 1.22 -6.50 12.39
CA ASP A 26 2.48 -5.92 12.87
C ASP A 26 3.06 -6.69 14.06
N LYS A 27 2.22 -7.00 15.07
CA LYS A 27 2.65 -7.75 16.26
C LYS A 27 3.07 -9.18 15.95
N ILE A 28 2.44 -9.80 14.96
CA ILE A 28 2.76 -11.17 14.54
C ILE A 28 4.11 -11.17 13.81
N ILE A 29 4.28 -10.23 12.87
CA ILE A 29 5.52 -10.05 12.10
C ILE A 29 6.70 -9.73 13.01
N ALA A 30 6.54 -8.78 13.93
CA ALA A 30 7.58 -8.39 14.90
C ALA A 30 7.99 -9.54 15.84
N GLY A 31 7.11 -10.53 16.03
CA GLY A 31 7.35 -11.71 16.85
C GLY A 31 7.90 -12.92 16.08
N LEU A 32 8.19 -12.83 14.78
CA LEU A 32 8.77 -13.93 14.02
C LEU A 32 10.24 -14.12 14.37
N ASN A 33 10.67 -15.37 14.60
CA ASN A 33 12.09 -15.70 14.58
C ASN A 33 12.59 -15.81 13.12
N LYS A 34 13.90 -15.95 12.93
CA LYS A 34 14.52 -16.00 11.59
C LYS A 34 13.98 -17.12 10.70
N GLU A 35 13.80 -18.32 11.24
CA GLU A 35 13.29 -19.48 10.46
C GLU A 35 11.82 -19.29 10.07
N GLU A 36 11.01 -18.79 11.01
CA GLU A 36 9.61 -18.47 10.76
C GLU A 36 9.46 -17.33 9.74
N PHE A 37 10.27 -16.29 9.85
CA PHE A 37 10.31 -15.18 8.90
C PHE A 37 10.54 -15.68 7.47
N LEU A 38 11.61 -16.47 7.25
CA LEU A 38 11.94 -17.00 5.92
C LEU A 38 10.85 -17.94 5.38
N SER A 39 10.25 -18.75 6.27
CA SER A 39 9.18 -19.68 5.89
C SER A 39 7.90 -18.93 5.50
N VAL A 40 7.53 -17.90 6.27
CA VAL A 40 6.38 -17.05 5.99
C VAL A 40 6.59 -16.27 4.71
N GLU A 41 7.73 -15.61 4.55
CA GLU A 41 8.08 -14.84 3.34
C GLU A 41 7.92 -15.69 2.09
N LYS A 42 8.53 -16.88 2.08
CA LYS A 42 8.43 -17.81 0.95
C LYS A 42 6.99 -18.19 0.64
N ARG A 43 6.19 -18.50 1.66
CA ARG A 43 4.81 -18.93 1.48
C ARG A 43 3.93 -17.78 0.97
N LEU A 44 4.10 -16.57 1.50
CA LEU A 44 3.39 -15.37 1.05
C LEU A 44 3.73 -15.01 -0.40
N ILE A 45 5.01 -15.11 -0.80
CA ILE A 45 5.41 -14.91 -2.20
C ILE A 45 4.68 -15.91 -3.11
N GLN A 46 4.63 -17.18 -2.72
CA GLN A 46 3.92 -18.21 -3.48
C GLN A 46 2.41 -17.92 -3.56
N GLU A 47 1.77 -17.56 -2.46
CA GLU A 47 0.35 -17.20 -2.47
C GLU A 47 0.07 -15.97 -3.35
N LEU A 48 0.98 -15.01 -3.39
CA LEU A 48 0.89 -13.84 -4.25
C LEU A 48 1.13 -14.17 -5.72
N GLU A 49 1.77 -15.29 -6.08
CA GLU A 49 1.86 -15.74 -7.47
C GLU A 49 0.53 -16.30 -7.97
N GLU A 50 -0.26 -16.88 -7.07
CA GLU A 50 -1.55 -17.51 -7.37
C GLU A 50 -2.69 -16.50 -7.28
N ASN A 51 -2.69 -15.65 -6.25
CA ASN A 51 -3.78 -14.74 -5.93
C ASN A 51 -3.34 -13.27 -5.91
N ASP A 52 -4.27 -12.37 -6.20
CA ASP A 52 -4.02 -10.93 -6.32
C ASP A 52 -4.40 -10.18 -5.03
N ASP A 53 -3.92 -10.69 -3.91
CA ASP A 53 -4.29 -10.19 -2.59
C ASP A 53 -3.38 -9.04 -2.15
N LEU A 54 -3.93 -7.83 -2.08
CA LEU A 54 -3.21 -6.63 -1.67
C LEU A 54 -2.62 -6.74 -0.26
N LEU A 55 -3.29 -7.42 0.67
CA LEU A 55 -2.79 -7.57 2.04
C LEU A 55 -1.49 -8.39 2.06
N ILE A 56 -1.37 -9.38 1.18
CA ILE A 56 -0.12 -10.14 1.04
C ILE A 56 1.00 -9.22 0.53
N GLY A 57 0.72 -8.40 -0.48
CA GLY A 57 1.68 -7.41 -0.99
C GLY A 57 2.15 -6.44 0.09
N GLN A 58 1.22 -5.85 0.85
CA GLN A 58 1.50 -4.95 1.97
C GLN A 58 2.33 -5.64 3.07
N THR A 59 1.98 -6.87 3.41
CA THR A 59 2.71 -7.67 4.41
C THR A 59 4.15 -7.93 3.99
N LEU A 60 4.39 -8.27 2.71
CA LEU A 60 5.75 -8.47 2.19
C LEU A 60 6.59 -7.18 2.23
N VAL A 61 5.97 -6.02 2.01
CA VAL A 61 6.62 -4.71 2.17
C VAL A 61 6.97 -4.44 3.63
N GLU A 62 6.04 -4.68 4.57
CA GLU A 62 6.29 -4.51 6.01
C GLU A 62 7.42 -5.43 6.50
N MET A 63 7.47 -6.66 5.97
CA MET A 63 8.58 -7.58 6.20
C MET A 63 9.90 -7.16 5.53
N LYS A 64 9.90 -6.11 4.68
CA LYS A 64 11.05 -5.66 3.88
C LYS A 64 11.61 -6.75 2.96
N SER A 65 10.72 -7.56 2.38
CA SER A 65 11.08 -8.68 1.51
C SER A 65 11.51 -8.19 0.12
N GLU A 66 12.82 -8.00 -0.09
CA GLU A 66 13.37 -7.73 -1.44
C GLU A 66 13.11 -8.91 -2.40
N ASN A 67 13.00 -10.13 -1.87
CA ASN A 67 12.68 -11.34 -2.64
C ASN A 67 11.28 -11.28 -3.27
N ALA A 68 10.37 -10.45 -2.76
CA ALA A 68 9.04 -10.27 -3.31
C ALA A 68 9.02 -9.38 -4.56
N LEU A 69 10.08 -8.61 -4.85
CA LEU A 69 10.11 -7.68 -5.98
C LEU A 69 9.68 -8.30 -7.32
N PRO A 70 10.14 -9.51 -7.72
CA PRO A 70 9.72 -10.12 -8.97
C PRO A 70 8.21 -10.41 -9.04
N VAL A 71 7.60 -10.90 -7.94
CA VAL A 71 6.15 -11.18 -7.93
C VAL A 71 5.34 -9.90 -7.89
N LEU A 72 5.77 -8.89 -7.13
CA LEU A 72 5.14 -7.56 -7.09
C LEU A 72 5.16 -6.90 -8.47
N SER A 73 6.29 -6.91 -9.18
CA SER A 73 6.39 -6.35 -10.54
C SER A 73 5.51 -7.10 -11.54
N ARG A 74 5.39 -8.44 -11.44
CA ARG A 74 4.46 -9.21 -12.27
C ARG A 74 3.00 -8.84 -11.97
N ARG A 75 2.64 -8.59 -10.72
CA ARG A 75 1.30 -8.15 -10.33
C ARG A 75 0.99 -6.76 -10.88
N LEU A 76 1.90 -5.79 -10.69
CA LEU A 76 1.76 -4.44 -11.25
C LEU A 76 1.49 -4.48 -12.78
N LYS A 77 2.24 -5.28 -13.53
CA LYS A 77 2.08 -5.41 -14.99
C LYS A 77 0.72 -5.96 -15.43
N LYS A 78 0.01 -6.67 -14.56
CA LYS A 78 -1.33 -7.24 -14.83
C LYS A 78 -2.47 -6.29 -14.46
N LYS A 79 -2.17 -5.13 -13.86
CA LYS A 79 -3.21 -4.17 -13.44
C LYS A 79 -3.67 -3.33 -14.60
N ASP A 80 -4.97 -3.26 -14.79
CA ASP A 80 -5.60 -2.36 -15.76
C ASP A 80 -6.04 -1.05 -15.11
N SER A 81 -6.53 -1.12 -13.87
CA SER A 81 -6.99 0.04 -13.10
C SER A 81 -5.84 1.00 -12.78
N HIS A 82 -6.04 2.29 -13.06
CA HIS A 82 -5.09 3.35 -12.66
C HIS A 82 -4.88 3.38 -11.15
N PHE A 83 -5.95 3.18 -10.37
CA PHE A 83 -5.86 3.12 -8.91
C PHE A 83 -4.96 1.98 -8.46
N GLU A 84 -5.16 0.77 -8.99
CA GLU A 84 -4.34 -0.37 -8.63
C GLU A 84 -2.88 -0.18 -9.09
N LYS A 85 -2.63 0.38 -10.27
CA LYS A 85 -1.26 0.67 -10.74
C LYS A 85 -0.51 1.55 -9.75
N ILE A 86 -1.14 2.61 -9.25
CA ILE A 86 -0.55 3.51 -8.25
C ILE A 86 -0.22 2.74 -6.96
N THR A 87 -1.19 2.00 -6.41
CA THR A 87 -0.99 1.25 -5.16
C THR A 87 0.13 0.22 -5.29
N TRP A 88 0.15 -0.57 -6.37
CA TRP A 88 1.19 -1.58 -6.57
C TRP A 88 2.57 -0.98 -6.87
N ALA A 89 2.63 0.14 -7.60
CA ALA A 89 3.88 0.88 -7.79
C ALA A 89 4.41 1.42 -6.45
N ALA A 90 3.54 1.91 -5.57
CA ALA A 90 3.93 2.41 -4.26
C ALA A 90 4.53 1.31 -3.38
N LEU A 91 3.97 0.09 -3.40
CA LEU A 91 4.55 -1.06 -2.68
C LEU A 91 5.97 -1.39 -3.16
N ILE A 92 6.20 -1.39 -4.47
CA ILE A 92 7.54 -1.65 -5.04
C ILE A 92 8.49 -0.50 -4.70
N ASN A 93 8.02 0.75 -4.76
CA ASN A 93 8.78 1.94 -4.40
C ASN A 93 9.24 1.91 -2.93
N ASP A 94 8.39 1.45 -2.01
CA ASP A 94 8.72 1.32 -0.58
C ASP A 94 9.87 0.34 -0.36
N LEU A 95 9.88 -0.80 -1.06
CA LEU A 95 10.99 -1.77 -1.01
C LEU A 95 12.27 -1.23 -1.65
N LYS A 96 12.15 -0.55 -2.79
CA LYS A 96 13.29 -0.01 -3.55
C LYS A 96 13.81 1.33 -3.03
N LYS A 97 13.10 1.98 -2.09
CA LYS A 97 13.46 3.26 -1.45
C LYS A 97 13.60 4.41 -2.46
N GLY A 98 12.63 4.54 -3.37
CA GLY A 98 12.62 5.60 -4.38
C GLY A 98 13.05 5.09 -5.75
N ASP A 99 12.15 4.39 -6.44
CA ASP A 99 12.36 3.89 -7.80
C ASP A 99 11.78 4.88 -8.83
N PRO A 100 12.60 5.51 -9.70
CA PRO A 100 12.12 6.43 -10.73
C PRO A 100 11.12 5.81 -11.72
N GLU A 101 11.25 4.51 -12.03
CA GLU A 101 10.31 3.81 -12.91
C GLU A 101 8.94 3.69 -12.24
N MET A 102 8.90 3.37 -10.94
CA MET A 102 7.64 3.26 -10.20
C MET A 102 6.98 4.62 -10.04
N GLU A 103 7.78 5.67 -9.84
CA GLU A 103 7.30 7.05 -9.76
C GLU A 103 6.68 7.50 -11.10
N GLU A 104 7.31 7.20 -12.23
CA GLU A 104 6.73 7.48 -13.55
C GLU A 104 5.40 6.74 -13.76
N ILE A 105 5.37 5.44 -13.47
CA ILE A 105 4.14 4.64 -13.61
C ILE A 105 3.01 5.22 -12.74
N ALA A 106 3.31 5.60 -11.50
CA ALA A 106 2.33 6.19 -10.59
C ALA A 106 1.86 7.56 -11.08
N PHE A 107 2.77 8.41 -11.56
CA PHE A 107 2.44 9.72 -12.11
C PHE A 107 1.54 9.62 -13.35
N GLU A 108 1.90 8.78 -14.32
CA GLU A 108 1.10 8.58 -15.53
C GLU A 108 -0.29 8.00 -15.24
N ALA A 109 -0.39 7.08 -14.28
CA ALA A 109 -1.67 6.55 -13.82
C ALA A 109 -2.50 7.61 -13.10
N PHE A 110 -1.86 8.46 -12.28
CA PHE A 110 -2.53 9.53 -11.55
C PHE A 110 -3.06 10.63 -12.49
N GLU A 111 -2.34 10.97 -13.55
CA GLU A 111 -2.82 11.92 -14.56
C GLU A 111 -4.13 11.49 -15.20
N LYS A 112 -4.35 10.17 -15.33
CA LYS A 112 -5.54 9.54 -15.91
C LYS A 112 -6.59 9.14 -14.87
N LEU A 113 -6.33 9.36 -13.59
CA LEU A 113 -7.22 8.95 -12.51
C LEU A 113 -8.39 9.92 -12.39
N GLU A 114 -9.60 9.38 -12.45
CA GLU A 114 -10.84 10.09 -12.16
C GLU A 114 -11.41 9.65 -10.79
N PHE A 115 -11.74 10.61 -9.95
CA PHE A 115 -12.41 10.34 -8.67
C PHE A 115 -13.92 10.20 -8.90
N ILE A 116 -14.41 8.97 -8.84
CA ILE A 116 -15.83 8.63 -8.98
C ILE A 116 -16.50 8.68 -7.60
N TYR A 117 -15.78 8.24 -6.56
CA TYR A 117 -16.26 8.20 -5.17
C TYR A 117 -15.31 8.91 -4.21
N ALA A 118 -15.88 9.51 -3.16
CA ALA A 118 -15.13 10.25 -2.15
C ALA A 118 -14.08 9.36 -1.43
N VAL A 119 -14.39 8.09 -1.19
CA VAL A 119 -13.51 7.12 -0.51
C VAL A 119 -12.18 6.87 -1.26
N GLN A 120 -12.14 7.11 -2.58
CA GLN A 120 -10.92 6.91 -3.37
C GLN A 120 -9.82 7.92 -3.02
N GLY A 121 -10.11 8.97 -2.24
CA GLY A 121 -9.12 9.95 -1.80
C GLY A 121 -7.94 9.36 -1.00
N SER A 122 -8.10 8.17 -0.42
CA SER A 122 -7.00 7.49 0.29
C SER A 122 -5.79 7.18 -0.61
N ILE A 123 -5.96 7.18 -1.95
CA ILE A 123 -4.87 6.97 -2.92
C ILE A 123 -3.73 7.99 -2.78
N PHE A 124 -4.03 9.19 -2.24
CA PHE A 124 -3.02 10.20 -1.99
C PHE A 124 -1.95 9.72 -0.99
N MET A 125 -2.30 8.81 -0.08
CA MET A 125 -1.35 8.18 0.85
C MET A 125 -0.33 7.29 0.13
N ASP A 126 -0.69 6.69 -1.00
CA ASP A 126 0.26 5.93 -1.83
C ASP A 126 1.11 6.88 -2.67
N LEU A 127 0.49 7.92 -3.25
CA LEU A 127 1.17 8.90 -4.11
C LEU A 127 2.23 9.73 -3.38
N ILE A 128 2.01 10.08 -2.11
CA ILE A 128 2.97 10.91 -1.36
C ILE A 128 4.29 10.17 -1.08
N LYS A 129 4.28 8.82 -1.05
CA LYS A 129 5.46 7.98 -0.78
C LYS A 129 6.57 8.13 -1.82
N PHE A 130 6.23 8.60 -3.03
CA PHE A 130 7.20 8.82 -4.10
C PHE A 130 8.06 10.08 -3.88
N ASN A 131 7.69 10.95 -2.94
CA ASN A 131 8.38 12.23 -2.68
C ASN A 131 8.65 13.04 -3.97
N SER A 132 7.67 13.04 -4.88
CA SER A 132 7.81 13.59 -6.22
C SER A 132 7.16 14.99 -6.31
N PRO A 133 7.93 16.04 -6.68
CA PRO A 133 7.37 17.38 -6.82
C PRO A 133 6.22 17.47 -7.83
N ARG A 134 6.27 16.69 -8.92
CA ARG A 134 5.20 16.68 -9.94
C ARG A 134 3.93 16.00 -9.44
N ILE A 135 4.06 14.92 -8.66
CA ILE A 135 2.93 14.27 -8.00
C ILE A 135 2.32 15.23 -6.98
N ASN A 136 3.13 15.86 -6.12
CA ASN A 136 2.65 16.81 -5.11
C ASN A 136 1.86 17.97 -5.75
N LYS A 137 2.41 18.59 -6.80
CA LYS A 137 1.74 19.65 -7.56
C LYS A 137 0.42 19.17 -8.20
N ARG A 138 0.31 17.89 -8.54
CA ARG A 138 -0.94 17.33 -9.06
C ARG A 138 -1.97 17.11 -7.95
N ILE A 139 -1.55 16.67 -6.76
CA ILE A 139 -2.40 16.53 -5.57
C ILE A 139 -2.99 17.89 -5.15
N GLU A 140 -2.23 18.98 -5.27
CA GLU A 140 -2.69 20.35 -4.95
C GLU A 140 -3.98 20.72 -5.70
N LYS A 141 -4.20 20.21 -6.91
CA LYS A 141 -5.44 20.47 -7.68
C LYS A 141 -6.70 19.89 -7.03
N PHE A 142 -6.55 19.03 -6.02
CA PHE A 142 -7.63 18.34 -5.35
C PHE A 142 -7.93 18.88 -3.95
N VAL A 143 -7.20 19.90 -3.45
CA VAL A 143 -7.44 20.42 -2.10
C VAL A 143 -8.84 21.02 -1.94
N ASP A 144 -9.44 21.58 -2.98
CA ASP A 144 -10.82 22.09 -2.93
C ASP A 144 -11.75 21.27 -3.83
N HIS A 145 -11.49 19.95 -3.91
CA HIS A 145 -12.30 19.04 -4.70
C HIS A 145 -13.74 18.96 -4.19
N LYS A 146 -14.71 18.83 -5.11
CA LYS A 146 -16.16 18.73 -4.82
C LYS A 146 -16.58 17.60 -3.87
N TYR A 147 -15.71 16.60 -3.68
CA TYR A 147 -15.92 15.50 -2.75
C TYR A 147 -15.07 15.74 -1.52
N ASP A 148 -15.71 15.97 -0.37
CA ASP A 148 -15.02 16.38 0.85
C ASP A 148 -13.91 15.41 1.26
N LEU A 149 -14.12 14.09 1.17
CA LEU A 149 -13.06 13.13 1.52
C LEU A 149 -11.86 13.19 0.56
N VAL A 150 -12.04 13.57 -0.71
CA VAL A 150 -10.92 13.79 -1.64
C VAL A 150 -10.13 15.04 -1.20
N ALA A 151 -10.84 16.14 -0.93
CA ALA A 151 -10.24 17.38 -0.43
C ALA A 151 -9.49 17.18 0.89
N ILE A 152 -10.11 16.48 1.86
CA ILE A 152 -9.53 16.18 3.17
C ILE A 152 -8.25 15.35 3.02
N HIS A 153 -8.28 14.26 2.23
CA HIS A 153 -7.08 13.44 2.05
C HIS A 153 -5.96 14.19 1.31
N ALA A 154 -6.30 15.00 0.29
CA ALA A 154 -5.32 15.83 -0.41
C ALA A 154 -4.63 16.83 0.53
N LYS A 155 -5.41 17.55 1.35
CA LYS A 155 -4.89 18.46 2.37
C LYS A 155 -4.03 17.72 3.39
N ALA A 156 -4.48 16.57 3.87
CA ALA A 156 -3.78 15.78 4.88
C ALA A 156 -2.38 15.37 4.40
N VAL A 157 -2.25 14.84 3.17
CA VAL A 157 -0.94 14.39 2.68
C VAL A 157 0.01 15.55 2.34
N LEU A 158 -0.51 16.68 1.85
CA LEU A 158 0.32 17.84 1.53
C LEU A 158 0.81 18.58 2.78
N ASN A 159 -0.03 18.65 3.83
CA ASN A 159 0.35 19.20 5.12
C ASN A 159 1.37 18.31 5.88
N ASN A 160 1.46 17.03 5.54
CA ASN A 160 2.44 16.09 6.11
C ASN A 160 3.89 16.27 5.62
N ASN A 161 4.20 17.27 4.78
CA ASN A 161 5.58 17.78 4.65
C ASN A 161 6.06 18.58 5.89
N GLY A 162 5.28 18.56 6.97
CA GLY A 162 5.64 19.08 8.29
C GLY A 162 4.74 18.62 9.43
N TYR A 163 4.25 17.37 9.44
CA TYR A 163 3.45 16.87 10.57
C TYR A 163 3.77 15.44 11.01
N ASP A 164 3.81 15.31 12.34
CA ASP A 164 4.19 14.15 13.14
C ASP A 164 3.17 13.01 12.98
N SER A 165 3.70 11.78 12.93
CA SER A 165 3.07 10.49 12.61
C SER A 165 1.90 10.01 13.51
N LYS A 166 1.26 10.89 14.27
CA LYS A 166 0.11 10.51 15.12
C LYS A 166 -1.18 10.45 14.31
N LYS A 167 -1.44 9.25 13.79
CA LYS A 167 -2.74 8.58 13.69
C LYS A 167 -3.91 9.44 13.17
N TRP A 168 -4.08 9.43 11.85
CA TRP A 168 -5.16 10.10 11.10
C TRP A 168 -6.60 9.82 11.60
N TRP A 169 -6.81 8.72 12.33
CA TRP A 169 -8.09 8.37 12.93
C TRP A 169 -8.46 9.18 14.19
N GLU A 170 -7.57 10.04 14.69
CA GLU A 170 -7.87 10.95 15.82
C GLU A 170 -8.56 12.26 15.38
N ILE A 171 -8.64 12.55 14.08
CA ILE A 171 -9.31 13.74 13.53
C ILE A 171 -10.85 13.69 13.68
N TRP A 172 -11.39 12.51 13.99
CA TRP A 172 -12.84 12.27 14.12
C TRP A 172 -13.31 12.10 15.59
N LYS A 173 -12.53 12.56 16.57
CA LYS A 173 -12.96 12.70 17.98
C LYS A 173 -13.33 14.15 18.28
#